data_AF-A0A0A2LYJ6-F1
#
_entry.id   AF-A0A0A2LYJ6-F1
#
_cell.length_a   1.000
_cell.length_b   1.000
_cell.length_c   1.000
_cell.angle_alpha   90.00
_cell.angle_beta   90.00
_cell.angle_gamma   90.00
#
_symmetry.space_group_name_H-M   'P 1'
#
loop_
_entity.id
_entity.type
_entity.pdbx_description
1 polymer ?
#
loop_
_entity_poly.entity_id
_entity_poly.type
_entity_poly.pdbx_seq_one_letter_code
_entity_poly.pdbx_strand_id
1 'polypeptide(L)'
;MHFSPIFELFSFKLFGIFVNNSNKNPQLLKAGGTLVAIMKNAIIIAFLVFFLTAFTSCNKAYNKIEITFSKSDVKDTIPIRYSLLKLLNEDSIIFEKKVIDDIKIGEKYVLDSLPNGNYILEYSDIKSDIHARKINLNNNSVYKSTIIYDSLPLEKYYKYAPLNNLKKGESYKLFTWGNSCARMESFYEIKNINGKYFLNSNVDNKRLLTDDEIKSIKKFEAELYALNGKGTCNSTARMDYVIIKGIKRDTIIEKTCNWKGYNLLMSKLYNSN
;
A
#
# COMPACT_ATOMS: atom_id res chain seq x y z
N MET A 1 0.68 11.77 -35.79
CA MET A 1 -0.57 12.43 -36.20
C MET A 1 -0.89 11.99 -37.62
N HIS A 2 -1.93 11.18 -37.82
CA HIS A 2 -2.43 10.85 -39.15
C HIS A 2 -3.42 11.94 -39.57
N PHE A 3 -3.09 12.72 -40.60
CA PHE A 3 -4.05 13.63 -41.22
C PHE A 3 -4.97 12.84 -42.16
N SER A 4 -6.25 13.24 -42.20
CA SER A 4 -7.27 12.63 -43.06
C SER A 4 -6.97 12.91 -44.54
N PRO A 5 -7.06 11.91 -45.44
CA PRO A 5 -6.85 12.06 -46.89
C PRO A 5 -7.76 13.10 -47.56
N ILE A 6 -8.87 13.47 -46.91
CA ILE A 6 -9.82 14.47 -47.40
C ILE A 6 -9.19 15.88 -47.42
N PHE A 7 -8.25 16.16 -46.52
CA PHE A 7 -7.63 17.49 -46.41
C PHE A 7 -6.59 17.75 -47.50
N GLU A 8 -5.88 16.72 -47.96
CA GLU A 8 -4.95 16.82 -49.10
C GLU A 8 -5.69 17.05 -50.43
N LEU A 9 -6.89 16.48 -50.60
CA LEU A 9 -7.62 16.57 -51.86
C LEU A 9 -8.25 17.95 -52.12
N PHE A 10 -8.55 18.70 -51.06
CA PHE A 10 -9.16 20.04 -51.18
C PHE A 10 -8.15 21.16 -51.48
N SER A 11 -6.90 21.05 -51.02
CA SER A 11 -5.91 22.12 -51.15
C SER A 11 -5.34 22.24 -52.58
N PHE A 12 -5.13 21.13 -53.27
CA PHE A 12 -4.47 21.14 -54.58
C PHE A 12 -5.41 21.50 -55.76
N LYS A 13 -6.69 21.13 -55.72
CA LYS A 13 -7.63 21.41 -56.83
C LYS A 13 -8.02 22.88 -56.93
N LEU A 14 -8.19 23.58 -55.81
CA LEU A 14 -8.55 25.01 -55.79
C LEU A 14 -7.40 25.91 -56.28
N PHE A 15 -6.16 25.56 -55.95
CA PHE A 15 -4.98 26.30 -56.42
C PHE A 15 -4.77 26.15 -57.94
N GLY A 16 -5.00 24.96 -58.51
CA GLY A 16 -4.85 24.72 -59.95
C GLY A 16 -5.82 25.52 -60.83
N ILE A 17 -7.05 25.74 -60.36
CA ILE A 17 -8.07 26.50 -61.11
C ILE A 17 -7.74 27.99 -61.15
N PHE A 18 -7.18 28.54 -60.07
CA PHE A 18 -6.83 29.96 -59.98
C PHE A 18 -5.66 30.35 -60.89
N VAL A 19 -4.65 29.48 -61.00
CA VAL A 19 -3.44 29.75 -61.81
C VAL A 19 -3.76 29.75 -63.31
N ASN A 20 -4.70 28.93 -63.77
CA ASN A 20 -5.00 28.80 -65.20
C ASN A 20 -5.81 30.00 -65.77
N ASN A 21 -6.63 30.67 -64.94
CA ASN A 21 -7.44 31.82 -65.38
C ASN A 21 -6.70 33.16 -65.32
N SER A 22 -5.66 33.29 -64.48
CA SER A 22 -4.90 34.55 -64.33
C SER A 22 -4.03 34.89 -65.55
N ASN A 23 -3.68 33.93 -66.40
CA ASN A 23 -2.73 34.13 -67.51
C ASN A 23 -3.37 34.75 -68.77
N LYS A 24 -4.70 34.90 -68.81
CA LYS A 24 -5.44 35.41 -69.98
C LYS A 24 -5.91 36.86 -69.86
N ASN A 25 -5.67 37.54 -68.74
CA ASN A 25 -6.14 38.90 -68.53
C ASN A 25 -5.22 39.72 -67.60
N PRO A 26 -4.43 40.69 -68.10
CA PRO A 26 -3.42 41.40 -67.32
C PRO A 26 -3.99 42.32 -66.22
N GLN A 27 -5.27 42.70 -66.27
CA GLN A 27 -5.91 43.43 -65.16
C GLN A 27 -6.19 42.52 -63.95
N LEU A 28 -6.39 41.21 -64.18
CA LEU A 28 -6.53 40.21 -63.12
C LEU A 28 -5.21 39.89 -62.41
N LEU A 29 -4.05 40.18 -63.02
CA LEU A 29 -2.73 40.04 -62.40
C LEU A 29 -2.47 41.07 -61.29
N LYS A 30 -2.92 42.32 -61.47
CA LYS A 30 -2.82 43.37 -60.42
C LYS A 30 -3.80 43.12 -59.27
N ALA A 31 -5.04 42.73 -59.57
CA ALA A 31 -6.02 42.33 -58.55
C ALA A 31 -5.62 41.02 -57.84
N GLY A 32 -4.98 40.10 -58.58
CA GLY A 32 -4.45 38.84 -58.07
C GLY A 32 -3.31 39.02 -57.07
N GLY A 33 -2.45 40.02 -57.24
CA GLY A 33 -1.42 40.34 -56.24
C GLY A 33 -2.01 40.75 -54.88
N THR A 34 -3.06 41.57 -54.89
CA THR A 34 -3.79 41.99 -53.67
C THR A 34 -4.57 40.82 -53.08
N LEU A 35 -5.22 39.99 -53.92
CA LEU A 35 -5.94 38.79 -53.48
C LEU A 35 -5.01 37.74 -52.87
N VAL A 36 -3.82 37.53 -53.46
CA VAL A 36 -2.81 36.59 -52.96
C VAL A 36 -2.24 37.06 -51.62
N ALA A 37 -2.04 38.37 -51.44
CA ALA A 37 -1.63 38.93 -50.14
C ALA A 37 -2.72 38.75 -49.07
N ILE A 38 -3.99 39.00 -49.43
CA ILE A 38 -5.14 38.79 -48.53
C ILE A 38 -5.30 37.30 -48.17
N MET A 39 -5.17 36.39 -49.16
CA MET A 39 -5.24 34.94 -48.93
C MET A 39 -4.09 34.42 -48.07
N LYS A 40 -2.85 34.90 -48.28
CA LYS A 40 -1.71 34.54 -47.42
C LYS A 40 -1.95 34.96 -45.97
N ASN A 41 -2.45 36.18 -45.75
CA ASN A 41 -2.78 36.66 -44.42
C ASN A 41 -3.91 35.85 -43.78
N ALA A 42 -4.95 35.49 -44.55
CA ALA A 42 -6.05 34.67 -44.05
C ALA A 42 -5.60 33.26 -43.65
N ILE A 43 -4.72 32.63 -44.44
CA ILE A 43 -4.15 31.31 -44.12
C ILE A 43 -3.30 31.38 -42.85
N ILE A 44 -2.45 32.40 -42.72
CA ILE A 44 -1.62 32.61 -41.52
C ILE A 44 -2.51 32.77 -40.29
N ILE A 45 -3.57 33.60 -40.37
CA ILE A 45 -4.52 33.81 -39.27
C ILE A 45 -5.23 32.50 -38.91
N ALA A 46 -5.70 31.73 -39.90
CA ALA A 46 -6.37 30.45 -39.66
C ALA A 46 -5.44 29.43 -38.98
N PHE A 47 -4.17 29.37 -39.41
CA PHE A 47 -3.16 28.51 -38.79
C PHE A 47 -2.87 28.92 -37.34
N LEU A 48 -2.82 30.23 -37.07
CA LEU A 48 -2.57 30.79 -35.75
C LEU A 48 -3.74 30.54 -34.79
N VAL A 49 -4.99 30.63 -35.28
CA VAL A 49 -6.20 30.26 -34.53
C VAL A 49 -6.24 28.75 -34.25
N PHE A 50 -5.88 27.91 -35.21
CA PHE A 50 -5.78 26.45 -35.01
C PHE A 50 -4.69 26.11 -33.97
N PHE A 51 -3.53 26.76 -34.03
CA PHE A 51 -2.47 26.58 -33.03
C PHE A 51 -2.90 27.05 -31.63
N LEU A 52 -3.53 28.22 -31.52
CA LEU A 52 -4.05 28.75 -30.25
C LEU A 52 -5.14 27.86 -29.64
N THR A 53 -6.03 27.31 -30.47
CA THR A 53 -7.09 26.39 -30.00
C THR A 53 -6.53 25.01 -29.64
N ALA A 54 -5.50 24.52 -30.35
CA ALA A 54 -4.79 23.29 -29.99
C ALA A 54 -4.00 23.44 -28.67
N PHE A 55 -3.40 24.60 -28.40
CA PHE A 55 -2.66 24.87 -27.17
C PHE A 55 -3.55 25.14 -25.96
N THR A 56 -4.73 25.73 -26.15
CA THR A 56 -5.71 25.88 -25.05
C THR A 56 -6.42 24.58 -24.66
N SER A 57 -6.33 23.53 -25.49
CA SER A 57 -6.97 22.22 -25.25
C SER A 57 -6.19 21.27 -24.34
N CYS A 58 -4.99 21.62 -23.84
CA CYS A 58 -4.13 20.65 -23.14
C CYS A 58 -3.58 21.13 -21.79
N ASN A 59 -4.38 21.83 -20.99
CA ASN A 59 -4.19 21.84 -19.54
C ASN A 59 -5.22 20.90 -18.91
N LYS A 60 -5.09 19.59 -19.18
CA LYS A 60 -5.85 18.61 -18.43
C LYS A 60 -5.35 18.65 -16.99
N ALA A 61 -6.23 19.14 -16.13
CA ALA A 61 -6.08 19.03 -14.71
C ALA A 61 -6.02 17.53 -14.33
N TYR A 62 -4.86 17.07 -13.84
CA TYR A 62 -4.66 15.69 -13.42
C TYR A 62 -4.64 15.58 -11.90
N ASN A 63 -5.42 14.63 -11.38
CA ASN A 63 -5.44 14.33 -9.96
C ASN A 63 -4.29 13.39 -9.58
N LYS A 64 -3.98 13.34 -8.29
CA LYS A 64 -2.94 12.46 -7.74
C LYS A 64 -3.43 11.76 -6.47
N ILE A 65 -3.02 10.52 -6.30
CA ILE A 65 -3.14 9.77 -5.05
C ILE A 65 -1.74 9.49 -4.53
N GLU A 66 -1.49 9.87 -3.29
CA GLU A 66 -0.21 9.71 -2.60
C GLU A 66 -0.41 8.75 -1.43
N ILE A 67 0.30 7.62 -1.43
CA ILE A 67 0.15 6.57 -0.43
C ILE A 67 1.47 6.43 0.32
N THR A 68 1.43 6.56 1.64
CA THR A 68 2.59 6.33 2.51
C THR A 68 2.29 5.16 3.43
N PHE A 69 3.20 4.19 3.48
CA PHE A 69 3.12 3.11 4.45
C PHE A 69 3.87 3.49 5.73
N SER A 70 3.26 3.23 6.86
CA SER A 70 3.83 3.49 8.19
C SER A 70 3.67 2.28 9.09
N LYS A 71 4.55 2.19 10.09
CA LYS A 71 4.43 1.24 11.19
C LYS A 71 3.78 1.91 12.40
N SER A 72 3.15 1.09 13.23
CA SER A 72 2.62 1.46 14.53
C SER A 72 3.77 1.83 15.49
N ASP A 73 4.91 1.14 15.39
CA ASP A 73 6.15 1.46 16.10
C ASP A 73 7.28 1.72 15.09
N VAL A 74 7.78 2.96 15.09
CA VAL A 74 8.80 3.44 14.14
C VAL A 74 10.18 2.82 14.40
N LYS A 75 10.43 2.28 15.61
CA LYS A 75 11.72 1.66 15.98
C LYS A 75 11.90 0.25 15.41
N ASP A 76 10.83 -0.35 14.91
CA ASP A 76 10.88 -1.66 14.30
C ASP A 76 11.58 -1.57 12.93
N THR A 77 12.74 -2.22 12.78
CA THR A 77 13.55 -2.21 11.55
C THR A 77 13.24 -3.37 10.59
N ILE A 78 12.23 -4.19 10.89
CA ILE A 78 11.97 -5.42 10.16
C ILE A 78 11.36 -5.11 8.78
N PRO A 79 11.89 -5.68 7.68
CA PRO A 79 11.28 -5.54 6.36
C PRO A 79 9.91 -6.22 6.34
N ILE A 80 8.95 -5.56 5.70
CA ILE A 80 7.57 -6.02 5.62
C ILE A 80 7.34 -6.67 4.26
N ARG A 81 7.04 -7.97 4.26
CA ARG A 81 6.63 -8.70 3.06
C ARG A 81 5.11 -8.84 3.04
N TYR A 82 4.52 -8.75 1.84
CA TYR A 82 3.12 -9.06 1.54
C TYR A 82 2.07 -7.96 1.77
N SER A 83 2.12 -6.92 0.95
CA SER A 83 0.95 -6.06 0.71
C SER A 83 0.37 -6.28 -0.68
N LEU A 84 -0.93 -6.52 -0.73
CA LEU A 84 -1.69 -6.17 -1.90
C LEU A 84 -1.90 -4.67 -1.88
N LEU A 85 -1.63 -3.98 -2.98
CA LEU A 85 -2.04 -2.59 -3.18
C LEU A 85 -2.72 -2.49 -4.55
N LYS A 86 -4.01 -2.14 -4.56
CA LYS A 86 -4.80 -2.00 -5.77
C LYS A 86 -5.52 -0.67 -5.79
N LEU A 87 -5.56 -0.04 -6.95
CA LEU A 87 -6.43 1.09 -7.23
C LEU A 87 -7.42 0.68 -8.32
N LEU A 88 -8.70 0.72 -7.98
CA LEU A 88 -9.79 0.48 -8.90
C LEU A 88 -10.48 1.81 -9.23
N ASN A 89 -10.99 1.93 -10.45
CA ASN A 89 -11.97 2.94 -10.84
C ASN A 89 -13.13 2.19 -11.47
N GLU A 90 -14.31 2.35 -10.87
CA GLU A 90 -15.45 1.47 -11.12
C GLU A 90 -15.01 0.02 -10.93
N ASP A 91 -15.03 -0.80 -11.99
CA ASP A 91 -14.63 -2.21 -11.96
C ASP A 91 -13.27 -2.47 -12.63
N SER A 92 -12.58 -1.42 -13.08
CA SER A 92 -11.30 -1.55 -13.77
C SER A 92 -10.13 -1.35 -12.81
N ILE A 93 -9.19 -2.30 -12.81
CA ILE A 93 -7.91 -2.17 -12.09
C ILE A 93 -7.02 -1.20 -12.86
N ILE A 94 -6.77 -0.03 -12.29
CA ILE A 94 -5.86 0.98 -12.86
C ILE A 94 -4.43 0.72 -12.41
N PHE A 95 -4.28 0.23 -11.17
CA PHE A 95 -2.99 -0.06 -10.59
C PHE A 95 -3.11 -1.30 -9.72
N GLU A 96 -2.19 -2.24 -9.88
CA GLU A 96 -2.03 -3.36 -8.96
C GLU A 96 -0.55 -3.56 -8.69
N LYS A 97 -0.21 -3.66 -7.41
CA LYS A 97 1.08 -4.10 -6.94
C LYS A 97 0.85 -5.26 -5.99
N LYS A 98 1.20 -6.45 -6.45
CA LYS A 98 1.35 -7.65 -5.61
C LYS A 98 2.74 -7.56 -4.99
N VAL A 99 2.82 -7.02 -3.79
CA VAL A 99 4.10 -6.76 -3.13
C VAL A 99 4.54 -8.07 -2.46
N ILE A 100 5.13 -8.98 -3.23
CA ILE A 100 5.94 -10.11 -2.71
C ILE A 100 7.30 -9.56 -2.21
N ASP A 101 7.73 -8.42 -2.74
CA ASP A 101 8.92 -7.67 -2.32
C ASP A 101 8.66 -6.85 -1.04
N ASP A 102 9.71 -6.30 -0.44
CA ASP A 102 9.57 -5.53 0.80
C ASP A 102 8.87 -4.18 0.53
N ILE A 103 7.78 -3.87 1.25
CA ILE A 103 7.25 -2.50 1.27
C ILE A 103 8.27 -1.63 2.00
N LYS A 104 8.65 -0.54 1.36
CA LYS A 104 9.51 0.44 2.02
C LYS A 104 8.66 1.37 2.87
N ILE A 105 8.80 1.21 4.18
CA ILE A 105 8.15 2.09 5.17
C ILE A 105 8.69 3.51 5.04
N GLY A 106 7.79 4.49 5.11
CA GLY A 106 8.12 5.91 4.95
C GLY A 106 8.28 6.36 3.50
N GLU A 107 8.42 5.44 2.54
CA GLU A 107 8.40 5.81 1.13
C GLU A 107 6.98 6.14 0.65
N LYS A 108 6.93 7.08 -0.27
CA LYS A 108 5.71 7.61 -0.86
C LYS A 108 5.47 6.98 -2.22
N TYR A 109 4.36 6.29 -2.37
CA TYR A 109 3.87 5.76 -3.64
C TYR A 109 2.93 6.78 -4.27
N VAL A 110 3.32 7.34 -5.41
CA VAL A 110 2.55 8.39 -6.10
C VAL A 110 1.91 7.79 -7.35
N LEU A 111 0.58 7.86 -7.40
CA LEU A 111 -0.23 7.55 -8.57
C LEU A 111 -0.70 8.90 -9.14
N ASP A 112 -0.11 9.33 -10.25
CA ASP A 112 -0.41 10.62 -10.88
C ASP A 112 -1.29 10.46 -12.12
N SER A 113 -1.57 11.60 -12.78
CA SER A 113 -2.26 11.61 -14.06
C SER A 113 -3.67 10.99 -14.03
N LEU A 114 -4.31 10.97 -12.85
CA LEU A 114 -5.60 10.32 -12.63
C LEU A 114 -6.76 11.22 -13.10
N PRO A 115 -7.69 10.72 -13.93
CA PRO A 115 -8.88 11.48 -14.32
C PRO A 115 -9.78 11.76 -13.11
N ASN A 116 -10.72 12.70 -13.28
CA ASN A 116 -11.78 12.89 -12.30
C ASN A 116 -12.61 11.61 -12.19
N GLY A 117 -13.05 11.25 -10.99
CA GLY A 117 -13.85 10.06 -10.78
C GLY A 117 -13.81 9.51 -9.37
N ASN A 118 -14.49 8.38 -9.20
CA ASN A 118 -14.50 7.62 -7.95
C ASN A 118 -13.52 6.46 -8.06
N TYR A 119 -12.71 6.30 -7.03
CA TYR A 119 -11.68 5.28 -6.93
C TYR A 119 -11.86 4.48 -5.65
N ILE A 120 -11.41 3.22 -5.69
CA ILE A 120 -11.30 2.36 -4.52
C ILE A 120 -9.84 1.99 -4.37
N LEU A 121 -9.22 2.44 -3.28
CA LEU A 121 -7.90 1.99 -2.87
C LEU A 121 -8.06 0.76 -1.98
N GLU A 122 -7.71 -0.40 -2.51
CA GLU A 122 -7.66 -1.65 -1.76
C GLU A 122 -6.24 -1.97 -1.31
N TYR A 123 -6.11 -2.44 -0.08
CA TYR A 123 -4.83 -2.91 0.43
C TYR A 123 -4.97 -4.04 1.44
N SER A 124 -3.97 -4.91 1.57
CA SER A 124 -3.93 -5.90 2.66
C SER A 124 -3.12 -5.41 3.85
N ASP A 125 -3.52 -5.80 5.05
CA ASP A 125 -2.73 -5.61 6.29
C ASP A 125 -1.81 -6.81 6.59
N ILE A 126 -1.09 -6.77 7.72
CA ILE A 126 -0.21 -7.87 8.18
C ILE A 126 -0.94 -9.21 8.38
N LYS A 127 -2.26 -9.22 8.61
CA LYS A 127 -3.09 -10.44 8.70
C LYS A 127 -3.52 -10.98 7.34
N SER A 128 -3.17 -10.26 6.26
CA SER A 128 -3.72 -10.43 4.92
C SER A 128 -5.22 -10.12 4.83
N ASP A 129 -5.79 -9.38 5.79
CA ASP A 129 -7.16 -8.90 5.66
C ASP A 129 -7.17 -7.73 4.67
N ILE A 130 -8.14 -7.73 3.74
CA ILE A 130 -8.28 -6.70 2.70
C ILE A 130 -9.11 -5.53 3.25
N HIS A 131 -8.59 -4.32 3.06
CA HIS A 131 -9.20 -3.05 3.40
C HIS A 131 -9.46 -2.26 2.13
N ALA A 132 -10.54 -1.48 2.10
CA ALA A 132 -10.91 -0.65 0.96
C ALA A 132 -11.22 0.78 1.42
N ARG A 133 -10.68 1.78 0.72
CA ARG A 133 -10.98 3.19 0.92
C ARG A 133 -11.57 3.78 -0.35
N LYS A 134 -12.76 4.37 -0.23
CA LYS A 134 -13.39 5.13 -1.32
C LYS A 134 -12.77 6.51 -1.40
N ILE A 135 -12.40 6.93 -2.61
CA ILE A 135 -11.73 8.20 -2.89
C ILE A 135 -12.49 8.87 -4.04
N ASN A 136 -12.84 10.15 -3.87
CA ASN A 136 -13.39 10.96 -4.97
C ASN A 136 -12.32 11.98 -5.37
N LEU A 137 -11.94 11.97 -6.65
CA LEU A 137 -10.99 12.92 -7.21
C LEU A 137 -11.70 13.87 -8.16
N ASN A 138 -11.47 15.17 -7.95
CA ASN A 138 -11.97 16.24 -8.80
C ASN A 138 -10.95 17.37 -8.89
N ASN A 139 -10.92 18.08 -10.02
CA ASN A 139 -10.26 19.37 -10.20
C ASN A 139 -8.83 19.48 -9.61
N ASN A 140 -7.86 18.71 -10.12
CA ASN A 140 -6.47 18.75 -9.64
C ASN A 140 -6.29 18.37 -8.15
N SER A 141 -7.21 17.59 -7.60
CA SER A 141 -7.10 17.10 -6.22
C SER A 141 -5.88 16.21 -6.02
N VAL A 142 -5.25 16.36 -4.85
CA VAL A 142 -4.23 15.45 -4.34
C VAL A 142 -4.79 14.75 -3.10
N TYR A 143 -5.09 13.47 -3.21
CA TYR A 143 -5.51 12.65 -2.09
C TYR A 143 -4.29 12.03 -1.41
N LYS A 144 -4.16 12.20 -0.10
CA LYS A 144 -3.07 11.63 0.69
C LYS A 144 -3.61 10.56 1.63
N SER A 145 -3.00 9.38 1.59
CA SER A 145 -3.39 8.22 2.38
C SER A 145 -2.19 7.69 3.14
N THR A 146 -2.29 7.66 4.46
CA THR A 146 -1.36 6.89 5.29
C THR A 146 -1.99 5.53 5.62
N ILE A 147 -1.26 4.46 5.35
CA ILE A 147 -1.63 3.08 5.68
C ILE A 147 -0.71 2.63 6.81
N ILE A 148 -1.29 2.40 7.99
CA ILE A 148 -0.60 1.76 9.12
C ILE A 148 -0.75 0.25 8.93
N TYR A 149 0.31 -0.40 8.47
CA TYR A 149 0.23 -1.75 7.93
C TYR A 149 0.22 -2.85 9.01
N ASP A 150 0.97 -2.64 10.10
CA ASP A 150 1.22 -3.57 11.21
C ASP A 150 0.28 -3.33 12.41
N SER A 151 -0.72 -2.47 12.26
CA SER A 151 -1.66 -2.18 13.35
C SER A 151 -2.58 -3.38 13.60
N LEU A 152 -2.55 -3.90 14.84
CA LEU A 152 -3.45 -4.94 15.30
C LEU A 152 -4.43 -4.34 16.32
N PRO A 153 -5.76 -4.52 16.17
CA PRO A 153 -6.73 -4.07 17.15
C PRO A 153 -6.73 -5.02 18.37
N LEU A 154 -5.73 -4.86 19.25
CA LEU A 154 -5.43 -5.80 20.34
C LEU A 154 -6.46 -5.82 21.48
N GLU A 155 -7.26 -4.76 21.62
CA GLU A 155 -8.19 -4.59 22.75
C GLU A 155 -9.09 -5.81 22.95
N LYS A 156 -9.68 -6.32 21.87
CA LYS A 156 -10.56 -7.50 21.90
C LYS A 156 -9.83 -8.83 22.16
N TYR A 157 -8.51 -8.86 22.03
CA TYR A 157 -7.69 -10.07 22.19
C TYR A 157 -7.04 -10.20 23.56
N TYR A 158 -6.90 -9.10 24.32
CA TYR A 158 -6.35 -9.15 25.67
C TYR A 158 -7.11 -10.11 26.59
N LYS A 159 -8.43 -10.26 26.42
CA LYS A 159 -9.22 -11.22 27.20
C LYS A 159 -8.84 -12.69 26.97
N TYR A 160 -8.14 -13.01 25.88
CA TYR A 160 -7.66 -14.36 25.59
C TYR A 160 -6.21 -14.60 26.04
N ALA A 161 -5.45 -13.53 26.31
CA ALA A 161 -4.07 -13.63 26.77
C ALA A 161 -3.98 -14.46 28.09
N PRO A 162 -3.20 -15.56 28.12
CA PRO A 162 -3.10 -16.43 29.29
C PRO A 162 -2.75 -15.69 30.57
N LEU A 163 -1.85 -14.71 30.48
CA LEU A 163 -1.40 -13.95 31.66
C LEU A 163 -2.53 -13.13 32.28
N ASN A 164 -3.47 -12.61 31.48
CA ASN A 164 -4.63 -11.86 31.98
C ASN A 164 -5.61 -12.74 32.78
N ASN A 165 -5.65 -14.04 32.49
CA ASN A 165 -6.56 -15.00 33.11
C ASN A 165 -5.85 -15.91 34.12
N LEU A 166 -4.60 -15.61 34.49
CA LEU A 166 -3.79 -16.47 35.35
C LEU A 166 -4.08 -16.20 36.83
N LYS A 167 -4.81 -17.12 37.48
CA LYS A 167 -5.17 -17.00 38.90
C LYS A 167 -3.97 -17.28 39.80
N LYS A 168 -4.07 -16.83 41.06
CA LYS A 168 -3.08 -17.13 42.10
C LYS A 168 -2.89 -18.65 42.23
N GLY A 169 -1.63 -19.09 42.23
CA GLY A 169 -1.23 -20.49 42.29
C GLY A 169 -1.17 -21.21 40.94
N GLU A 170 -1.67 -20.60 39.86
CA GLU A 170 -1.63 -21.20 38.53
C GLU A 170 -0.31 -20.90 37.79
N SER A 171 -0.02 -21.75 36.80
CA SER A 171 1.02 -21.51 35.81
C SER A 171 0.55 -21.85 34.40
N TYR A 172 1.25 -21.32 33.41
CA TYR A 172 1.17 -21.79 32.03
C TYR A 172 2.55 -21.79 31.39
N LYS A 173 2.70 -22.61 30.36
CA LYS A 173 3.90 -22.70 29.52
C LYS A 173 3.55 -22.27 28.11
N LEU A 174 4.44 -21.53 27.48
CA LEU A 174 4.39 -21.21 26.06
C LEU A 174 5.62 -21.82 25.40
N PHE A 175 5.39 -22.59 24.34
CA PHE A 175 6.40 -23.19 23.50
C PHE A 175 6.32 -22.58 22.11
N THR A 176 7.47 -22.40 21.47
CA THR A 176 7.57 -21.92 20.09
C THR A 176 8.31 -22.95 19.23
N TRP A 177 7.84 -23.11 18.00
CA TRP A 177 8.36 -24.10 17.06
C TRP A 177 8.45 -23.48 15.66
N GLY A 178 9.61 -23.53 15.02
CA GLY A 178 9.71 -23.24 13.59
C GLY A 178 9.20 -24.41 12.75
N ASN A 179 8.69 -24.13 11.55
CA ASN A 179 8.19 -25.12 10.60
C ASN A 179 9.33 -25.90 9.87
N SER A 180 10.46 -26.16 10.54
CA SER A 180 11.65 -26.82 9.99
C SER A 180 11.85 -28.22 10.59
N CYS A 181 12.48 -29.13 9.84
CA CYS A 181 12.80 -30.49 10.32
C CYS A 181 13.76 -30.48 11.52
N ALA A 182 14.59 -29.46 11.66
CA ALA A 182 15.37 -29.18 12.87
C ALA A 182 14.52 -28.31 13.80
N ARG A 183 13.90 -28.93 14.80
CA ARG A 183 13.03 -28.25 15.77
C ARG A 183 13.88 -27.57 16.83
N MET A 184 13.98 -26.24 16.81
CA MET A 184 14.44 -25.48 17.96
C MET A 184 13.23 -25.11 18.81
N GLU A 185 13.09 -25.78 19.96
CA GLU A 185 12.06 -25.49 20.95
C GLU A 185 12.57 -24.40 21.88
N SER A 186 11.93 -23.24 21.86
CA SER A 186 12.09 -22.25 22.92
C SER A 186 10.83 -22.26 23.78
N PHE A 187 11.00 -22.08 25.09
CA PHE A 187 9.86 -21.99 25.98
C PHE A 187 10.06 -20.92 27.05
N TYR A 188 8.92 -20.40 27.52
CA TYR A 188 8.85 -19.77 28.83
C TYR A 188 7.65 -20.29 29.60
N GLU A 189 7.76 -20.28 30.92
CA GLU A 189 6.72 -20.59 31.87
C GLU A 189 6.48 -19.36 32.75
N ILE A 190 5.21 -19.02 32.99
CA ILE A 190 4.85 -17.99 33.97
C ILE A 190 4.04 -18.61 35.08
N LYS A 191 4.42 -18.29 36.32
CA LYS A 191 3.72 -18.69 37.55
C LYS A 191 3.20 -17.47 38.27
N ASN A 192 1.94 -17.50 38.70
CA ASN A 192 1.39 -16.51 39.61
C ASN A 192 1.53 -17.00 41.06
N ILE A 193 2.54 -16.50 41.77
CA ILE A 193 2.78 -16.86 43.18
C ILE A 193 2.38 -15.67 44.03
N ASN A 194 1.33 -15.83 44.84
CA ASN A 194 0.84 -14.79 45.74
C ASN A 194 0.53 -13.44 45.06
N GLY A 195 -0.02 -13.47 43.83
CA GLY A 195 -0.39 -12.26 43.09
C GLY A 195 0.78 -11.62 42.33
N LYS A 196 1.98 -12.21 42.38
CA LYS A 196 3.15 -11.78 41.62
C LYS A 196 3.48 -12.79 40.53
N TYR A 197 3.93 -12.30 39.37
CA TYR A 197 4.25 -13.15 38.22
C TYR A 197 5.75 -13.44 38.17
N PHE A 198 6.09 -14.72 38.02
CA PHE A 198 7.47 -15.18 37.91
C PHE A 198 7.69 -15.88 36.58
N LEU A 199 8.76 -15.51 35.89
CA LEU A 199 9.24 -16.11 34.66
C LEU A 199 10.19 -17.28 34.97
N ASN A 200 10.05 -18.36 34.22
CA ASN A 200 10.97 -19.49 34.19
C ASN A 200 11.23 -19.85 32.73
N SER A 201 12.48 -20.01 32.33
CA SER A 201 12.88 -20.24 30.93
C SER A 201 14.14 -21.10 30.87
N ASN A 202 14.71 -21.26 29.68
CA ASN A 202 16.03 -21.91 29.51
C ASN A 202 17.17 -21.16 30.23
N VAL A 203 16.99 -19.86 30.51
CA VAL A 203 18.05 -18.98 31.03
C VAL A 203 17.73 -18.50 32.45
N ASP A 204 16.45 -18.30 32.76
CA ASP A 204 15.98 -17.82 34.05
C ASP A 204 15.32 -18.94 34.86
N ASN A 205 15.71 -19.07 36.12
CA ASN A 205 14.96 -19.86 37.09
C ASN A 205 14.22 -18.93 38.05
N LYS A 206 12.90 -18.77 37.84
CA LYS A 206 11.98 -18.08 38.76
C LYS A 206 12.32 -16.59 39.00
N ARG A 207 12.49 -15.82 37.92
CA ARG A 207 12.70 -14.37 37.96
C ARG A 207 11.38 -13.63 38.16
N LEU A 208 11.33 -12.65 39.06
CA LEU A 208 10.15 -11.80 39.24
C LEU A 208 10.00 -10.85 38.04
N LEU A 209 8.80 -10.77 37.46
CA LEU A 209 8.50 -9.87 36.35
C LEU A 209 8.12 -8.47 36.85
N THR A 210 8.63 -7.46 36.16
CA THR A 210 8.24 -6.05 36.33
C THR A 210 6.93 -5.73 35.61
N ASP A 211 6.31 -4.59 35.94
CA ASP A 211 5.05 -4.15 35.31
C ASP A 211 5.18 -3.95 33.78
N ASP A 212 6.32 -3.44 33.31
CA ASP A 212 6.56 -3.23 31.88
C ASP A 212 6.74 -4.56 31.13
N GLU A 213 7.40 -5.53 31.74
CA GLU A 213 7.51 -6.88 31.21
C GLU A 213 6.15 -7.58 31.17
N ILE A 214 5.35 -7.46 32.24
CA ILE A 214 3.97 -7.97 32.29
C ILE A 214 3.13 -7.37 31.15
N LYS A 215 3.22 -6.05 30.92
CA LYS A 215 2.53 -5.39 29.79
C LYS A 215 3.00 -5.94 28.45
N SER A 216 4.30 -6.18 28.30
CA SER A 216 4.89 -6.67 27.06
C SER A 216 4.47 -8.11 26.75
N ILE A 217 4.43 -8.98 27.76
CA ILE A 217 3.93 -10.35 27.63
C ILE A 217 2.45 -10.33 27.25
N LYS A 218 1.62 -9.52 27.93
CA LYS A 218 0.20 -9.38 27.58
C LYS A 218 -0.01 -8.91 26.14
N LYS A 219 0.80 -7.93 25.69
CA LYS A 219 0.75 -7.43 24.30
C LYS A 219 1.10 -8.54 23.32
N PHE A 220 2.22 -9.23 23.51
CA PHE A 220 2.64 -10.36 22.69
C PHE A 220 1.58 -11.47 22.62
N GLU A 221 0.99 -11.83 23.76
CA GLU A 221 -0.06 -12.85 23.80
C GLU A 221 -1.31 -12.40 23.05
N ALA A 222 -1.74 -11.15 23.19
CA ALA A 222 -2.86 -10.61 22.43
C ALA A 222 -2.56 -10.60 20.92
N GLU A 223 -1.34 -10.27 20.51
CA GLU A 223 -0.88 -10.34 19.12
C GLU A 223 -0.94 -11.76 18.57
N LEU A 224 -0.51 -12.78 19.34
CA LEU A 224 -0.64 -14.18 18.95
C LEU A 224 -2.07 -14.56 18.59
N TYR A 225 -3.04 -14.21 19.44
CA TYR A 225 -4.45 -14.49 19.14
C TYR A 225 -4.98 -13.67 17.97
N ALA A 226 -4.50 -12.44 17.79
CA ALA A 226 -4.87 -11.60 16.64
C ALA A 226 -4.37 -12.18 15.30
N LEU A 227 -3.23 -12.87 15.33
CA LEU A 227 -2.57 -13.46 14.16
C LEU A 227 -2.90 -14.95 13.96
N ASN A 228 -3.68 -15.58 14.84
CA ASN A 228 -3.92 -17.02 14.75
C ASN A 228 -4.57 -17.42 13.42
N GLY A 229 -3.87 -18.24 12.63
CA GLY A 229 -4.29 -18.70 11.32
C GLY A 229 -4.24 -17.62 10.23
N LYS A 230 -3.75 -16.42 10.55
CA LYS A 230 -3.66 -15.28 9.63
C LYS A 230 -2.31 -15.23 8.92
N GLY A 231 -2.30 -14.61 7.74
CA GLY A 231 -1.18 -14.62 6.81
C GLY A 231 -1.18 -15.82 5.84
N THR A 232 -0.29 -15.78 4.86
CA THR A 232 -0.21 -16.77 3.76
C THR A 232 1.11 -17.52 3.71
N CYS A 233 1.99 -17.32 4.68
CA CYS A 233 3.32 -17.86 4.64
C CYS A 233 3.34 -19.37 4.93
N ASN A 234 3.87 -20.12 3.96
CA ASN A 234 4.08 -21.56 4.05
C ASN A 234 5.57 -21.95 4.12
N SER A 235 6.45 -20.99 4.45
CA SER A 235 7.89 -21.23 4.53
C SER A 235 8.32 -21.82 5.88
N THR A 236 9.63 -22.11 6.01
CA THR A 236 10.26 -22.48 7.29
C THR A 236 10.28 -21.35 8.31
N ALA A 237 10.05 -20.10 7.89
CA ALA A 237 9.93 -18.95 8.78
C ALA A 237 8.57 -18.87 9.48
N ARG A 238 7.62 -19.75 9.13
CA ARG A 238 6.35 -19.90 9.88
C ARG A 238 6.66 -20.38 11.29
N MET A 239 6.04 -19.74 12.28
CA MET A 239 6.15 -20.10 13.68
C MET A 239 4.81 -20.65 14.19
N ASP A 240 4.88 -21.78 14.88
CA ASP A 240 3.76 -22.31 15.62
C ASP A 240 4.01 -22.01 17.11
N TYR A 241 2.94 -21.77 17.86
CA TYR A 241 2.99 -21.47 19.29
C TYR A 241 2.03 -22.41 20.01
N VAL A 242 2.50 -23.03 21.10
CA VAL A 242 1.68 -23.92 21.92
C VAL A 242 1.63 -23.39 23.34
N ILE A 243 0.43 -23.09 23.81
CA ILE A 243 0.16 -22.60 25.16
C ILE A 243 -0.45 -23.76 25.95
N ILE A 244 0.16 -24.11 27.08
CA ILE A 244 -0.30 -25.18 27.97
C ILE A 244 -0.63 -24.57 29.33
N LYS A 245 -1.90 -24.69 29.76
CA LYS A 245 -2.37 -24.26 31.07
C LYS A 245 -3.17 -25.39 31.73
N GLY A 246 -2.57 -26.07 32.71
CA GLY A 246 -3.13 -27.30 33.29
C GLY A 246 -3.30 -28.37 32.20
N ILE A 247 -4.53 -28.87 32.02
CA ILE A 247 -4.86 -29.84 30.97
C ILE A 247 -5.19 -29.21 29.61
N LYS A 248 -5.37 -27.88 29.56
CA LYS A 248 -5.73 -27.18 28.31
C LYS A 248 -4.48 -26.94 27.48
N ARG A 249 -4.59 -27.20 26.18
CA ARG A 249 -3.57 -26.95 25.17
C ARG A 249 -4.19 -26.17 24.02
N ASP A 250 -3.67 -24.97 23.78
CA ASP A 250 -4.03 -24.14 22.64
C ASP A 250 -2.86 -24.08 21.68
N THR A 251 -3.13 -24.26 20.39
CA THR A 251 -2.12 -24.12 19.31
C THR A 251 -2.48 -22.93 18.45
N ILE A 252 -1.53 -22.02 18.28
CA ILE A 252 -1.64 -20.82 17.47
C ILE A 252 -0.66 -20.96 16.32
N ILE A 253 -1.14 -20.78 15.10
CA ILE A 253 -0.33 -20.88 13.89
C ILE A 253 -0.15 -19.48 13.32
N GLU A 254 1.08 -18.99 13.27
CA GLU A 254 1.43 -17.65 12.82
C GLU A 254 2.00 -17.73 11.40
N LYS A 255 1.25 -17.21 10.40
CA LYS A 255 1.60 -17.35 8.98
C LYS A 255 1.98 -16.03 8.30
N THR A 256 2.38 -15.00 9.04
CA THR A 256 2.82 -13.71 8.47
C THR A 256 4.30 -13.73 8.08
N CYS A 257 5.12 -14.60 8.69
CA CYS A 257 6.58 -14.74 8.45
C CYS A 257 7.45 -13.51 8.70
N ASN A 258 6.86 -12.37 9.08
CA ASN A 258 7.57 -11.14 9.37
C ASN A 258 7.34 -10.67 10.81
N TRP A 259 6.30 -11.17 11.48
CA TRP A 259 6.04 -10.81 12.85
C TRP A 259 7.08 -11.46 13.77
N LYS A 260 7.95 -10.63 14.36
CA LYS A 260 9.01 -11.08 15.30
C LYS A 260 8.59 -10.94 16.77
N GLY A 261 7.30 -11.03 17.07
CA GLY A 261 6.78 -10.77 18.42
C GLY A 261 7.51 -11.54 19.51
N TYR A 262 7.84 -12.81 19.28
CA TYR A 262 8.56 -13.61 20.26
C TYR A 262 10.00 -13.11 20.49
N ASN A 263 10.75 -12.84 19.41
CA ASN A 263 12.12 -12.36 19.52
C ASN A 263 12.19 -10.98 20.17
N LEU A 264 11.23 -10.10 19.84
CA LEU A 264 11.10 -8.78 20.45
C LEU A 264 10.75 -8.89 21.94
N LEU A 265 9.82 -9.77 22.30
CA LEU A 265 9.50 -10.04 23.70
C LEU A 265 10.73 -10.56 24.45
N MET A 266 11.40 -11.59 23.95
CA MET A 266 12.58 -12.15 24.60
C MET A 266 13.69 -11.10 24.74
N SER A 267 13.98 -10.31 23.69
CA SER A 267 14.94 -9.20 23.80
C SER A 267 14.56 -8.23 24.91
N LYS A 268 13.26 -7.91 25.05
CA LYS A 268 12.82 -7.03 26.14
C LYS A 268 12.92 -7.68 27.52
N LEU A 269 12.70 -8.98 27.63
CA LEU A 269 12.83 -9.70 28.91
C LEU A 269 14.29 -9.90 29.36
N TYR A 270 15.26 -9.91 28.44
CA TYR A 270 16.66 -10.22 28.76
C TYR A 270 17.67 -9.07 28.52
N ASN A 271 17.32 -8.07 27.70
CA ASN A 271 18.21 -6.93 27.39
C ASN A 271 17.78 -5.61 28.08
N SER A 272 16.77 -5.64 28.96
CA SER A 272 16.34 -4.45 29.73
C SER A 272 17.14 -4.26 31.03
N ASN A 273 18.47 -4.22 30.91
CA ASN A 273 19.37 -3.72 31.95
C ASN A 273 19.77 -2.27 31.65
#